data_AF-A0A966DFQ6-F1
#
_entry.id   AF-A0A966DFQ6-F1
#
_cell.length_a   1.000
_cell.length_b   1.000
_cell.length_c   1.000
_cell.angle_alpha   90.00
_cell.angle_beta   90.00
_cell.angle_gamma   90.00
#
_symmetry.space_group_name_H-M   'P 1'
#
loop_
_entity.id
_entity.type
_entity.pdbx_description
1 polymer ?
#
loop_
_entity_poly.entity_id
_entity_poly.type
_entity_poly.pdbx_seq_one_letter_code
_entity_poly.pdbx_strand_id
1 'polypeptide(L)'
;MLKHKRGGVMDKKQKNHESGFSLVELIIVVAILAILTGILVPSFTGQIGKSKAATCATNRDNLRTEISGDYSDGAKEIDDGLLTSSWLKDNYDMTNLCPEDGIITARCDGGAITVSCSIHTDGTSFASQKTMSAIIDAMKAQLVSDGVNIDSGALGNDTSKAALANKLLTDAGVNLDAMGAKTWRYLKVTNSFYWTTLDINQYKTGDTVPVIKYSANNNTYAVYNAPVGSVSTYNTIGKTAFSENGMTRVPNSTSSSYEEALNILKKEIEKMS
;
A
#
# COMPACT_ATOMS: atom_id res chain seq x y z
N MET A 1 80.91 53.27 -25.02
CA MET A 1 79.47 52.95 -24.87
C MET A 1 79.30 51.45 -24.67
N LEU A 2 78.44 51.08 -23.70
CA LEU A 2 77.72 49.81 -23.53
C LEU A 2 78.51 48.52 -23.22
N LYS A 3 78.78 48.29 -21.92
CA LYS A 3 78.93 46.93 -21.36
C LYS A 3 77.56 46.47 -20.85
N HIS A 4 76.95 45.51 -21.53
CA HIS A 4 75.69 44.88 -21.14
C HIS A 4 75.93 44.00 -19.89
N LYS A 5 75.42 44.44 -18.73
CA LYS A 5 75.29 43.62 -17.51
C LYS A 5 74.23 42.55 -17.78
N ARG A 6 74.61 41.26 -17.77
CA ARG A 6 73.64 40.15 -17.72
C ARG A 6 73.10 40.07 -16.29
N GLY A 7 71.84 40.47 -16.10
CA GLY A 7 71.11 40.28 -14.85
C GLY A 7 70.84 38.79 -14.66
N GLY A 8 71.24 38.25 -13.50
CA GLY A 8 70.85 36.92 -13.09
C GLY A 8 69.34 36.86 -12.88
N VAL A 9 68.68 35.93 -13.56
CA VAL A 9 67.29 35.58 -13.29
C VAL A 9 67.24 34.93 -11.92
N MET A 10 66.73 35.66 -10.92
CA MET A 10 66.32 35.08 -9.65
C MET A 10 65.04 34.28 -9.89
N ASP A 11 65.19 32.96 -9.99
CA ASP A 11 64.07 32.03 -9.97
C ASP A 11 63.41 32.08 -8.58
N LYS A 12 62.34 32.88 -8.47
CA LYS A 12 61.48 32.89 -7.28
C LYS A 12 60.72 31.58 -7.26
N LYS A 13 61.30 30.59 -6.59
CA LYS A 13 60.64 29.33 -6.22
C LYS A 13 59.39 29.67 -5.40
N GLN A 14 58.23 29.78 -6.06
CA GLN A 14 56.94 29.88 -5.40
C GLN A 14 56.77 28.61 -4.57
N LYS A 15 56.89 28.75 -3.24
CA LYS A 15 56.49 27.70 -2.32
C LYS A 15 54.97 27.62 -2.40
N ASN A 16 54.48 26.71 -3.23
CA ASN A 16 53.09 26.28 -3.17
C ASN A 16 52.90 25.67 -1.78
N HIS A 17 52.30 26.44 -0.87
CA HIS A 17 51.73 25.92 0.35
C HIS A 17 50.53 25.07 -0.08
N GLU A 18 50.79 23.82 -0.47
CA GLU A 18 49.74 22.82 -0.54
C GLU A 18 49.34 22.51 0.90
N SER A 19 48.38 23.29 1.40
CA SER A 19 47.67 23.00 2.63
C SER A 19 46.86 21.72 2.42
N GLY A 20 47.48 20.58 2.70
CA GLY A 20 46.81 19.29 2.79
C GLY A 20 45.82 19.30 3.96
N PHE A 21 44.64 18.72 3.74
CA PHE A 21 43.62 18.53 4.77
C PHE A 21 44.21 17.85 6.02
N SER A 22 43.87 18.35 7.21
CA SER A 22 44.26 17.67 8.44
C SER A 22 43.53 16.33 8.56
N LEU A 23 44.24 15.28 8.99
CA LEU A 23 43.65 13.96 9.24
C LEU A 23 42.50 14.05 10.26
N VAL A 24 42.59 15.00 11.20
CA VAL A 24 41.53 15.29 12.17
C VAL A 24 40.29 15.90 11.51
N GLU A 25 40.47 16.84 10.57
CA GLU A 25 39.35 17.44 9.84
C GLU A 25 38.57 16.38 9.07
N LEU A 26 39.27 15.43 8.45
CA LEU A 26 38.63 14.34 7.72
C LEU A 26 37.81 13.43 8.66
N ILE A 27 38.35 13.09 9.84
CA ILE A 27 37.66 12.21 10.82
C ILE A 27 36.37 12.87 11.35
N ILE A 28 36.40 14.18 11.63
CA ILE A 28 35.22 14.90 12.11
C ILE A 28 34.13 14.90 11.04
N VAL A 29 34.48 15.08 9.76
CA VAL A 29 33.52 15.08 8.65
C VAL A 29 32.85 13.71 8.50
N VAL A 30 33.60 12.61 8.49
CA VAL A 30 32.99 11.27 8.37
C VAL A 30 32.15 10.90 9.59
N ALA A 31 32.51 11.37 10.79
CA ALA A 31 31.72 11.16 12.00
C ALA A 31 30.36 11.87 11.92
N ILE A 32 30.31 13.12 11.45
CA ILE A 32 29.06 13.85 11.26
C ILE A 32 28.21 13.21 10.15
N LEU A 33 28.82 12.81 9.03
CA LEU A 33 28.12 12.12 7.94
C LEU A 33 27.51 10.79 8.40
N ALA A 34 28.19 10.02 9.26
CA ALA A 34 27.66 8.78 9.82
C ALA A 34 26.42 9.01 10.70
N ILE A 35 26.42 10.06 11.53
CA ILE A 35 25.27 10.42 12.37
C ILE A 35 24.08 10.87 11.50
N LEU A 36 24.32 11.73 10.52
CA LEU A 36 23.27 12.25 9.64
C LEU A 36 22.65 11.14 8.78
N THR A 37 23.47 10.27 8.18
CA THR A 37 22.99 9.13 7.38
C THR A 37 22.19 8.14 8.22
N GLY A 38 22.58 7.91 9.49
CA GLY A 38 21.85 7.03 10.40
C GLY A 38 20.38 7.43 10.63
N ILE A 39 20.09 8.74 10.64
CA ILE A 39 18.71 9.25 10.83
C ILE A 39 17.97 9.35 9.49
N LEU A 40 18.67 9.72 8.40
CA LEU A 40 18.05 9.95 7.09
C LEU A 40 17.56 8.66 6.41
N VAL A 41 18.34 7.57 6.44
CA VAL A 41 18.05 6.34 5.70
C VAL A 41 16.65 5.77 5.99
N PRO A 42 16.21 5.55 7.25
CA PRO A 42 14.89 4.98 7.52
C PRO A 42 13.71 5.91 7.18
N SER A 43 13.92 7.23 7.15
CA SER A 43 12.88 8.21 6.78
C SER A 43 12.69 8.30 5.25
N PHE A 44 13.77 8.11 4.49
CA PHE A 44 13.75 8.18 3.02
C PHE A 44 13.22 6.90 2.36
N THR A 45 13.51 5.72 2.91
CA THR A 45 13.08 4.43 2.32
C THR A 45 11.57 4.32 2.17
N GLY A 46 10.79 4.80 3.14
CA GLY A 46 9.32 4.80 3.07
C GLY A 46 8.75 5.78 2.02
N GLN A 47 9.42 6.89 1.76
CA GLN A 47 8.97 7.88 0.76
C GLN A 47 9.29 7.43 -0.67
N ILE A 48 10.41 6.72 -0.85
CA ILE A 48 10.79 6.15 -2.14
C ILE A 48 9.75 5.13 -2.61
N GLY A 49 9.31 4.22 -1.73
CA GLY A 49 8.25 3.25 -2.07
C GLY A 49 6.95 3.92 -2.50
N LYS A 50 6.51 4.97 -1.78
CA LYS A 50 5.32 5.76 -2.15
C LYS A 50 5.47 6.46 -3.51
N SER A 51 6.64 7.04 -3.77
CA SER A 51 6.94 7.68 -5.06
C SER A 51 6.87 6.66 -6.20
N LYS A 52 7.44 5.47 -6.02
CA LYS A 52 7.43 4.40 -7.03
C LYS A 52 6.02 3.86 -7.28
N ALA A 53 5.22 3.68 -6.23
CA ALA A 53 3.83 3.29 -6.36
C ALA A 53 3.00 4.34 -7.12
N ALA A 54 3.21 5.63 -6.83
CA ALA A 54 2.55 6.73 -7.53
C ALA A 54 2.96 6.80 -9.02
N THR A 55 4.26 6.68 -9.31
CA THR A 55 4.75 6.59 -10.69
C THR A 55 4.15 5.40 -11.43
N CYS A 56 4.09 4.23 -10.78
CA CYS A 56 3.48 3.05 -11.38
C CYS A 56 1.98 3.25 -11.64
N ALA A 57 1.24 3.94 -10.76
CA ALA A 57 -0.16 4.25 -10.96
C ALA A 57 -0.37 5.17 -12.18
N THR A 58 0.38 6.28 -12.27
CA THR A 58 0.31 7.19 -13.42
C THR A 58 0.66 6.49 -14.73
N ASN A 59 1.70 5.64 -14.74
CA ASN A 59 2.08 4.87 -15.92
C ASN A 59 0.96 3.92 -16.38
N ARG A 60 0.28 3.25 -15.44
CA ARG A 60 -0.86 2.37 -15.76
C ARG A 60 -2.06 3.15 -16.29
N ASP A 61 -2.35 4.34 -15.73
CA ASP A 61 -3.44 5.20 -16.20
C ASP A 61 -3.21 5.71 -17.63
N ASN A 62 -1.94 6.05 -17.95
CA ASN A 62 -1.55 6.43 -19.30
C ASN A 62 -1.75 5.25 -20.26
N LEU A 63 -1.25 4.06 -19.91
CA LEU A 63 -1.42 2.85 -20.72
C LEU A 63 -2.91 2.49 -20.89
N ARG A 64 -3.72 2.60 -19.83
CA ARG A 64 -5.16 2.36 -19.89
C ARG A 64 -5.84 3.32 -20.87
N THR A 65 -5.49 4.60 -20.81
CA THR A 65 -6.03 5.64 -21.71
C THR A 65 -5.68 5.33 -23.16
N GLU A 66 -4.43 4.92 -23.42
CA GLU A 66 -3.97 4.56 -24.76
C GLU A 66 -4.72 3.34 -25.31
N ILE A 67 -4.80 2.24 -24.55
CA ILE A 67 -5.55 1.05 -24.94
C ILE A 67 -7.03 1.37 -25.14
N SER A 68 -7.62 2.21 -24.28
CA SER A 68 -9.02 2.62 -24.40
C SER A 68 -9.28 3.45 -25.66
N GLY A 69 -8.32 4.30 -26.04
CA GLY A 69 -8.35 5.05 -27.29
C GLY A 69 -8.31 4.12 -28.50
N ASP A 70 -7.34 3.21 -28.54
CA ASP A 70 -7.21 2.22 -29.62
C ASP A 70 -8.45 1.34 -29.77
N TYR A 71 -9.06 0.93 -28.65
CA TYR A 71 -10.33 0.19 -28.63
C TYR A 71 -11.48 1.00 -29.23
N SER A 72 -11.62 2.27 -28.84
CA SER A 72 -12.72 3.13 -29.27
C SER A 72 -12.61 3.51 -30.75
N ASP A 73 -11.40 3.76 -31.22
CA ASP A 73 -11.11 4.13 -32.62
C ASP A 73 -11.07 2.91 -33.54
N GLY A 74 -11.08 1.69 -32.99
CA GLY A 74 -10.91 0.45 -33.74
C GLY A 74 -9.52 0.32 -34.37
N ALA A 75 -8.53 1.03 -33.81
CA ALA A 75 -7.16 1.07 -34.33
C ALA A 75 -6.42 -0.25 -34.13
N LYS A 76 -6.82 -1.05 -33.13
CA LYS A 76 -6.29 -2.39 -32.83
C LYS A 76 -7.43 -3.36 -32.53
N GLU A 77 -7.26 -4.61 -32.91
CA GLU A 77 -8.16 -5.70 -32.50
C GLU A 77 -7.90 -6.03 -31.03
N ILE A 78 -8.84 -5.62 -30.18
CA ILE A 78 -8.79 -5.81 -28.72
C ILE A 78 -10.02 -6.62 -28.33
N ASP A 79 -9.80 -7.91 -28.10
CA ASP A 79 -10.84 -8.83 -27.66
C ASP A 79 -11.10 -8.70 -26.15
N ASP A 80 -12.33 -9.04 -25.76
CA ASP A 80 -12.69 -9.20 -24.35
C ASP A 80 -11.85 -10.31 -23.70
N GLY A 81 -11.43 -10.06 -22.46
CA GLY A 81 -10.58 -10.94 -21.69
C GLY A 81 -9.19 -10.38 -21.41
N LEU A 82 -8.30 -11.26 -21.00
CA LEU A 82 -6.93 -10.90 -20.63
C LEU A 82 -6.13 -10.55 -21.89
N LEU A 83 -5.61 -9.33 -21.96
CA LEU A 83 -4.64 -8.94 -22.97
C LEU A 83 -3.31 -9.58 -22.58
N THR A 84 -2.88 -10.56 -23.37
CA THR A 84 -1.69 -11.34 -23.03
C THR A 84 -0.45 -10.46 -22.95
N SER A 85 0.50 -10.83 -22.09
CA SER A 85 1.76 -10.09 -21.95
C SER A 85 2.59 -10.05 -23.24
N SER A 86 2.37 -10.98 -24.17
CA SER A 86 3.00 -10.94 -25.49
C SER A 86 2.34 -9.89 -26.37
N TRP A 87 1.01 -9.95 -26.49
CA TRP A 87 0.24 -8.97 -27.25
C TRP A 87 0.48 -7.53 -26.75
N LEU A 88 0.53 -7.31 -25.43
CA LEU A 88 0.83 -5.99 -24.87
C LEU A 88 2.19 -5.45 -25.28
N LYS A 89 3.23 -6.30 -25.30
CA LYS A 89 4.58 -5.91 -25.72
C LYS A 89 4.68 -5.64 -27.21
N ASP A 90 3.87 -6.34 -28.00
CA ASP A 90 3.84 -6.15 -29.46
C ASP A 90 3.12 -4.86 -29.85
N ASN A 91 2.26 -4.32 -28.97
CA ASN A 91 1.38 -3.19 -29.27
C ASN A 91 1.65 -1.92 -28.47
N TYR A 92 2.35 -2.00 -27.34
CA TYR A 92 2.60 -0.87 -26.44
C TYR A 92 4.01 -0.93 -25.84
N ASP A 93 4.56 0.24 -25.48
CA ASP A 93 5.81 0.28 -24.73
C ASP A 93 5.57 -0.15 -23.28
N MET A 94 5.98 -1.37 -22.98
CA MET A 94 5.88 -1.96 -21.66
C MET A 94 7.13 -1.69 -20.79
N THR A 95 8.08 -0.90 -21.30
CA THR A 95 9.35 -0.66 -20.63
C THR A 95 9.17 0.19 -19.38
N ASN A 96 9.68 -0.29 -18.25
CA ASN A 96 9.75 0.46 -16.98
C ASN A 96 8.41 1.07 -16.51
N LEU A 97 7.27 0.44 -16.84
CA LEU A 97 5.96 0.88 -16.35
C LEU A 97 5.85 0.78 -14.82
N CYS A 98 6.54 -0.19 -14.22
CA CYS A 98 6.69 -0.32 -12.78
C CYS A 98 8.16 -0.09 -12.37
N PRO A 99 8.47 0.92 -11.54
CA PRO A 99 9.82 1.17 -11.03
C PRO A 99 10.38 0.09 -10.07
N GLU A 100 9.60 -0.96 -9.82
CA GLU A 100 9.97 -2.11 -8.99
C GLU A 100 9.84 -3.43 -9.77
N ASP A 101 9.82 -3.34 -11.12
CA ASP A 101 9.78 -4.49 -12.02
C ASP A 101 8.54 -5.38 -11.83
N GLY A 102 7.43 -4.77 -11.37
CA GLY A 102 6.14 -5.44 -11.27
C GLY A 102 5.56 -5.80 -12.63
N ILE A 103 4.93 -6.97 -12.70
CA ILE A 103 4.30 -7.47 -13.92
C ILE A 103 3.03 -6.66 -14.16
N ILE A 104 2.92 -6.05 -15.34
CA ILE A 104 1.72 -5.33 -15.77
C ILE A 104 0.83 -6.28 -16.58
N THR A 105 -0.45 -6.30 -16.23
CA THR A 105 -1.50 -7.02 -16.94
C THR A 105 -2.60 -6.06 -17.32
N ALA A 106 -3.22 -6.26 -18.48
CA ALA A 106 -4.39 -5.50 -18.89
C ALA A 106 -5.54 -6.45 -19.28
N ARG A 107 -6.77 -6.01 -19.07
CA ARG A 107 -7.99 -6.75 -19.38
C ARG A 107 -9.00 -5.82 -20.05
N CYS A 108 -9.69 -6.32 -21.07
CA CYS A 108 -10.85 -5.68 -21.66
C CYS A 108 -12.13 -6.42 -21.25
N ASP A 109 -13.17 -5.71 -20.81
CA ASP A 109 -14.49 -6.28 -20.55
C ASP A 109 -15.56 -5.36 -21.17
N GLY A 110 -16.05 -5.70 -22.37
CA GLY A 110 -17.06 -4.91 -23.08
C GLY A 110 -16.60 -3.47 -23.37
N GLY A 111 -15.30 -3.27 -23.62
CA GLY A 111 -14.67 -1.97 -23.83
C GLY A 111 -14.21 -1.25 -22.56
N ALA A 112 -14.47 -1.80 -21.37
CA ALA A 112 -13.84 -1.31 -20.15
C ALA A 112 -12.42 -1.89 -20.02
N ILE A 113 -11.40 -1.02 -20.09
CA ILE A 113 -10.00 -1.45 -19.94
C ILE A 113 -9.54 -1.30 -18.49
N THR A 114 -9.02 -2.38 -17.91
CA THR A 114 -8.38 -2.37 -16.59
C THR A 114 -6.90 -2.73 -16.76
N VAL A 115 -6.01 -1.94 -16.15
CA VAL A 115 -4.56 -2.17 -16.17
C VAL A 115 -4.09 -2.30 -14.73
N SER A 116 -3.51 -3.44 -14.38
CA SER A 116 -3.08 -3.76 -13.01
C SER A 116 -1.59 -4.07 -12.96
N CYS A 117 -0.99 -3.86 -11.79
CA CYS A 117 0.40 -4.23 -11.49
C CYS A 117 0.43 -5.30 -10.41
N SER A 118 1.31 -6.30 -10.55
CA SER A 118 1.49 -7.37 -9.56
C SER A 118 2.07 -6.90 -8.22
N ILE A 119 2.66 -5.69 -8.19
CA ILE A 119 3.27 -5.08 -6.99
C ILE A 119 2.44 -3.91 -6.47
N HIS A 120 1.80 -3.15 -7.37
CA HIS A 120 1.08 -1.91 -7.03
C HIS A 120 -0.38 -2.00 -7.48
N THR A 121 -1.25 -2.57 -6.65
CA THR A 121 -2.70 -2.65 -6.92
C THR A 121 -3.33 -1.25 -6.94
N ASP A 122 -3.65 -0.76 -8.13
CA ASP A 122 -4.55 0.34 -8.56
C ASP A 122 -4.96 1.44 -7.57
N GLY A 123 -4.02 2.00 -6.82
CA GLY A 123 -4.28 3.15 -5.94
C GLY A 123 -5.33 2.87 -4.85
N THR A 124 -5.74 1.60 -4.70
CA THR A 124 -6.67 1.15 -3.69
C THR A 124 -5.92 1.05 -2.39
N SER A 125 -6.15 2.00 -1.51
CA SER A 125 -5.58 2.04 -0.18
C SER A 125 -6.69 2.18 0.83
N PHE A 126 -6.48 1.67 2.04
CA PHE A 126 -7.38 1.92 3.15
C PHE A 126 -7.40 3.40 3.58
N ALA A 127 -6.53 4.27 3.02
CA ALA A 127 -6.62 5.73 3.19
C ALA A 127 -7.58 6.39 2.19
N SER A 128 -7.92 5.71 1.09
CA SER A 128 -8.72 6.27 0.01
C SER A 128 -10.21 6.15 0.31
N GLN A 129 -10.91 7.28 0.41
CA GLN A 129 -12.36 7.30 0.63
C GLN A 129 -13.15 6.63 -0.49
N LYS A 130 -12.66 6.69 -1.74
CA LYS A 130 -13.25 5.95 -2.86
C LYS A 130 -13.17 4.44 -2.62
N THR A 131 -12.02 3.96 -2.15
CA THR A 131 -11.81 2.54 -1.84
C THR A 131 -12.68 2.12 -0.66
N MET A 132 -12.74 2.93 0.39
CA MET A 132 -13.60 2.64 1.55
C MET A 132 -15.09 2.66 1.19
N SER A 133 -15.55 3.57 0.32
CA SER A 133 -16.93 3.52 -0.17
C SER A 133 -17.21 2.24 -0.92
N ALA A 134 -16.33 1.84 -1.85
CA ALA A 134 -16.47 0.60 -2.61
C ALA A 134 -16.56 -0.64 -1.69
N ILE A 135 -15.70 -0.70 -0.66
CA ILE A 135 -15.75 -1.74 0.38
C ILE A 135 -17.12 -1.75 1.06
N ILE A 136 -17.59 -0.62 1.54
CA ILE A 136 -18.85 -0.54 2.29
C ILE A 136 -20.05 -0.86 1.40
N ASP A 137 -20.05 -0.40 0.15
CA ASP A 137 -21.14 -0.62 -0.81
C ASP A 137 -21.23 -2.09 -1.23
N ALA A 138 -20.08 -2.73 -1.52
CA ALA A 138 -20.03 -4.15 -1.81
C ALA A 138 -20.55 -5.01 -0.64
N MET A 139 -20.19 -4.64 0.60
CA MET A 139 -20.68 -5.35 1.78
C MET A 139 -22.19 -5.15 1.97
N LYS A 140 -22.69 -3.92 1.82
CA LYS A 140 -24.12 -3.61 1.95
C LYS A 140 -24.97 -4.30 0.89
N ALA A 141 -24.46 -4.45 -0.34
CA ALA A 141 -25.16 -5.12 -1.42
C ALA A 141 -25.53 -6.59 -1.09
N GLN A 142 -24.82 -7.23 -0.17
CA GLN A 142 -25.06 -8.63 0.22
C GLN A 142 -25.99 -8.77 1.45
N LEU A 143 -26.56 -7.67 1.95
CA LEU A 143 -27.32 -7.64 3.20
C LEU A 143 -28.75 -7.16 2.97
N VAL A 144 -29.73 -8.00 3.33
CA VAL A 144 -31.17 -7.75 3.20
C VAL A 144 -31.90 -7.54 4.53
N SER A 145 -31.22 -7.70 5.67
CA SER A 145 -31.80 -7.50 7.01
C SER A 145 -30.78 -6.95 8.01
N ASP A 146 -31.27 -6.23 9.01
CA ASP A 146 -30.46 -5.76 10.14
C ASP A 146 -30.01 -6.93 11.02
N GLY A 147 -28.79 -6.84 11.55
CA GLY A 147 -28.17 -7.91 12.33
C GLY A 147 -27.44 -8.97 11.52
N VAL A 148 -26.96 -8.67 10.31
CA VAL A 148 -26.09 -9.58 9.54
C VAL A 148 -24.70 -8.98 9.41
N ASN A 149 -23.68 -9.79 9.66
CA ASN A 149 -22.27 -9.44 9.46
C ASN A 149 -21.70 -10.26 8.32
N ILE A 150 -20.62 -9.76 7.71
CA ILE A 150 -19.87 -10.44 6.65
C ILE A 150 -18.44 -10.52 7.15
N ASP A 151 -17.83 -11.70 7.08
CA ASP A 151 -16.46 -11.90 7.54
C ASP A 151 -15.66 -12.74 6.55
N SER A 152 -14.34 -12.58 6.59
CA SER A 152 -13.42 -13.22 5.66
C SER A 152 -13.31 -14.73 5.84
N GLY A 153 -13.80 -15.31 6.94
CA GLY A 153 -13.72 -16.75 7.20
C GLY A 153 -14.63 -17.57 6.29
N ALA A 154 -15.70 -16.97 5.77
CA ALA A 154 -16.64 -17.62 4.86
C ALA A 154 -16.23 -17.54 3.37
N LEU A 155 -15.02 -17.08 3.03
CA LEU A 155 -14.56 -16.92 1.64
C LEU A 155 -14.43 -18.24 0.87
N GLY A 156 -14.26 -19.37 1.56
CA GLY A 156 -14.18 -20.70 0.93
C GLY A 156 -15.50 -21.26 0.40
N ASN A 157 -16.61 -20.54 0.57
CA ASN A 157 -17.91 -20.89 0.01
C ASN A 157 -18.35 -19.78 -0.97
N ASP A 158 -18.32 -20.07 -2.27
CA ASP A 158 -18.59 -19.11 -3.35
C ASP A 158 -19.99 -18.47 -3.30
N THR A 159 -20.93 -19.13 -2.61
CA THR A 159 -22.30 -18.62 -2.42
C THR A 159 -22.46 -17.78 -1.15
N SER A 160 -21.42 -17.69 -0.33
CA SER A 160 -21.45 -16.89 0.89
C SER A 160 -21.51 -15.40 0.57
N LYS A 161 -22.10 -14.63 1.48
CA LYS A 161 -22.12 -13.16 1.39
C LYS A 161 -20.72 -12.57 1.32
N ALA A 162 -19.74 -13.22 1.95
CA ALA A 162 -18.34 -12.80 1.92
C ALA A 162 -17.74 -13.00 0.52
N ALA A 163 -17.94 -14.16 -0.09
CA ALA A 163 -17.45 -14.44 -1.43
C ALA A 163 -18.10 -13.53 -2.48
N LEU A 164 -19.41 -13.32 -2.39
CA LEU A 164 -20.15 -12.41 -3.28
C LEU A 164 -19.71 -10.95 -3.11
N ALA A 165 -19.50 -10.47 -1.88
CA ALA A 165 -18.95 -9.14 -1.64
C ALA A 165 -17.51 -9.02 -2.17
N ASN A 166 -16.68 -10.05 -1.99
CA ASN A 166 -15.30 -10.07 -2.47
C ASN A 166 -15.23 -10.07 -4.01
N LYS A 167 -16.18 -10.71 -4.68
CA LYS A 167 -16.32 -10.64 -6.14
C LYS A 167 -16.60 -9.21 -6.60
N LEU A 168 -17.59 -8.53 -6.00
CA LEU A 168 -17.89 -7.12 -6.31
C LEU A 168 -16.67 -6.21 -6.09
N LEU A 169 -15.87 -6.48 -5.06
CA LEU A 169 -14.64 -5.73 -4.81
C LEU A 169 -13.58 -6.01 -5.87
N THR A 170 -13.43 -7.26 -6.28
CA THR A 170 -12.51 -7.65 -7.36
C THR A 170 -12.90 -6.99 -8.67
N ASP A 171 -14.20 -6.99 -9.02
CA ASP A 171 -14.74 -6.31 -10.19
C ASP A 171 -14.49 -4.78 -10.13
N ALA A 172 -14.41 -4.22 -8.91
CA ALA A 172 -14.06 -2.81 -8.66
C ALA A 172 -12.54 -2.55 -8.53
N GLY A 173 -11.69 -3.55 -8.77
CA GLY A 173 -10.22 -3.45 -8.66
C GLY A 173 -9.68 -3.42 -7.23
N VAL A 174 -10.51 -3.72 -6.22
CA VAL A 174 -10.16 -3.71 -4.79
C VAL A 174 -9.82 -5.14 -4.34
N ASN A 175 -8.56 -5.38 -3.99
CA ASN A 175 -8.12 -6.65 -3.42
C ASN A 175 -7.70 -6.46 -1.95
N LEU A 176 -8.58 -6.86 -1.03
CA LEU A 176 -8.37 -6.68 0.42
C LEU A 176 -7.13 -7.41 0.94
N ASP A 177 -6.83 -8.61 0.44
CA ASP A 177 -5.66 -9.39 0.86
C ASP A 177 -4.36 -8.70 0.43
N ALA A 178 -4.30 -8.25 -0.83
CA ALA A 178 -3.17 -7.49 -1.36
C ALA A 178 -2.98 -6.14 -0.65
N MET A 179 -4.06 -5.52 -0.20
CA MET A 179 -4.03 -4.30 0.62
C MET A 179 -3.59 -4.55 2.08
N GLY A 180 -3.44 -5.81 2.49
CA GLY A 180 -2.96 -6.21 3.82
C GLY A 180 -4.06 -6.58 4.82
N ALA A 181 -5.33 -6.69 4.41
CA ALA A 181 -6.39 -7.20 5.26
C ALA A 181 -6.48 -8.73 5.16
N LYS A 182 -5.60 -9.43 5.88
CA LYS A 182 -5.60 -10.91 5.95
C LYS A 182 -6.87 -11.47 6.58
N THR A 183 -7.34 -10.81 7.63
CA THR A 183 -8.65 -11.10 8.22
C THR A 183 -9.47 -9.83 8.27
N TRP A 184 -10.74 -9.90 7.89
CA TRP A 184 -11.65 -8.76 7.92
C TRP A 184 -13.10 -9.14 8.27
N ARG A 185 -13.85 -8.13 8.69
CA ARG A 185 -15.27 -8.23 9.03
C ARG A 185 -15.99 -6.91 8.77
N TYR A 186 -17.16 -6.96 8.14
CA TYR A 186 -18.11 -5.86 8.11
C TYR A 186 -19.27 -6.11 9.09
N LEU A 187 -19.55 -5.12 9.93
CA LEU A 187 -20.64 -5.15 10.89
C LEU A 187 -21.69 -4.09 10.52
N LYS A 188 -22.85 -4.54 10.04
CA LYS A 188 -23.93 -3.66 9.57
C LYS A 188 -24.50 -2.77 10.67
N VAL A 189 -24.69 -3.31 11.88
CA VAL A 189 -25.34 -2.58 13.00
C VAL A 189 -24.58 -1.31 13.38
N THR A 190 -23.26 -1.32 13.30
CA THR A 190 -22.42 -0.12 13.54
C THR A 190 -21.87 0.48 12.26
N ASN A 191 -22.30 -0.02 11.09
CA ASN A 191 -21.82 0.35 9.77
C ASN A 191 -20.28 0.48 9.73
N SER A 192 -19.59 -0.51 10.28
CA SER A 192 -18.15 -0.47 10.51
C SER A 192 -17.46 -1.64 9.84
N PHE A 193 -16.31 -1.36 9.23
CA PHE A 193 -15.42 -2.36 8.63
C PHE A 193 -14.20 -2.56 9.53
N TYR A 194 -13.85 -3.80 9.77
CA TYR A 194 -12.78 -4.23 10.65
C TYR A 194 -11.78 -5.06 9.87
N TRP A 195 -10.48 -4.85 10.10
CA TRP A 195 -9.46 -5.72 9.53
C TRP A 195 -8.18 -5.75 10.35
N THR A 196 -7.37 -6.77 10.09
CA THR A 196 -6.01 -6.90 10.60
C THR A 196 -5.12 -7.56 9.57
N THR A 197 -3.82 -7.34 9.70
CA THR A 197 -2.79 -8.01 8.90
C THR A 197 -2.51 -9.43 9.38
N LEU A 198 -3.08 -9.84 10.51
CA LEU A 198 -2.93 -11.16 11.09
C LEU A 198 -3.92 -12.16 10.46
N ASP A 199 -3.46 -13.40 10.30
CA ASP A 199 -4.35 -14.54 10.07
C ASP A 199 -4.85 -15.05 11.43
N ILE A 200 -6.11 -14.73 11.75
CA ILE A 200 -6.65 -15.03 13.08
C ILE A 200 -6.90 -16.52 13.32
N ASN A 201 -6.84 -17.36 12.28
CA ASN A 201 -6.98 -18.82 12.44
C ASN A 201 -5.78 -19.44 13.17
N GLN A 202 -4.68 -18.69 13.30
CA GLN A 202 -3.49 -19.08 14.05
C GLN A 202 -3.61 -18.83 15.56
N TYR A 203 -4.68 -18.16 16.00
CA TYR A 203 -4.94 -17.78 17.39
C TYR A 203 -6.08 -18.61 17.97
N LYS A 204 -6.09 -18.79 19.30
CA LYS A 204 -7.15 -19.56 19.98
C LYS A 204 -8.37 -18.69 20.19
N THR A 205 -9.56 -19.30 20.18
CA THR A 205 -10.78 -18.60 20.57
C THR A 205 -10.65 -18.03 21.98
N GLY A 206 -10.95 -16.73 22.14
CA GLY A 206 -10.77 -15.98 23.39
C GLY A 206 -9.48 -15.17 23.45
N ASP A 207 -8.47 -15.48 22.62
CA ASP A 207 -7.29 -14.62 22.46
C ASP A 207 -7.73 -13.25 21.94
N THR A 208 -6.91 -12.22 22.16
CA THR A 208 -7.21 -10.87 21.70
C THR A 208 -6.22 -10.45 20.63
N VAL A 209 -6.74 -9.96 19.50
CA VAL A 209 -5.95 -9.49 18.37
C VAL A 209 -6.27 -8.01 18.08
N PRO A 210 -5.26 -7.18 17.75
CA PRO A 210 -5.50 -5.80 17.37
C PRO A 210 -6.04 -5.75 15.94
N VAL A 211 -7.04 -4.90 15.73
CA VAL A 211 -7.73 -4.67 14.47
C VAL A 211 -7.93 -3.19 14.24
N ILE A 212 -7.88 -2.75 12.99
CA ILE A 212 -8.35 -1.42 12.60
C ILE A 212 -9.86 -1.50 12.40
N LYS A 213 -10.57 -0.49 12.90
CA LYS A 213 -11.97 -0.19 12.64
C LYS A 213 -12.05 1.05 11.76
N TYR A 214 -12.77 0.96 10.65
CA TYR A 214 -13.28 2.09 9.90
C TYR A 214 -14.77 2.26 10.16
N SER A 215 -15.19 3.45 10.60
CA SER A 215 -16.60 3.81 10.78
C SER A 215 -17.09 4.55 9.54
N ALA A 216 -17.97 3.92 8.75
CA ALA A 216 -18.51 4.56 7.54
C ALA A 216 -19.56 5.65 7.84
N ASN A 217 -20.04 5.75 9.09
CA ASN A 217 -20.93 6.84 9.50
C ASN A 217 -20.16 8.16 9.64
N ASN A 218 -18.91 8.08 10.09
CA ASN A 218 -18.13 9.25 10.51
C ASN A 218 -16.85 9.42 9.68
N ASN A 219 -16.53 8.45 8.81
CA ASN A 219 -15.32 8.40 8.02
C ASN A 219 -14.04 8.46 8.88
N THR A 220 -14.05 7.74 10.01
CA THR A 220 -12.95 7.73 10.98
C THR A 220 -12.35 6.34 11.14
N TYR A 221 -11.08 6.33 11.54
CA TYR A 221 -10.31 5.13 11.85
C TYR A 221 -10.06 5.05 13.36
N ALA A 222 -10.02 3.83 13.89
CA ALA A 222 -9.61 3.57 15.26
C ALA A 222 -9.01 2.17 15.37
N VAL A 223 -8.21 1.93 16.40
CA VAL A 223 -7.65 0.59 16.68
C VAL A 223 -8.37 -0.01 17.88
N TYR A 224 -8.75 -1.26 17.73
CA TYR A 224 -9.45 -2.04 18.76
C TYR A 224 -8.70 -3.34 19.01
N ASN A 225 -8.73 -3.77 20.26
CA ASN A 225 -8.36 -5.11 20.66
C ASN A 225 -9.64 -5.96 20.63
N ALA A 226 -9.71 -6.87 19.67
CA ALA A 226 -10.88 -7.71 19.42
C ALA A 226 -10.61 -9.15 19.87
N PRO A 227 -11.54 -9.79 20.61
CA PRO A 227 -11.42 -11.19 20.93
C PRO A 227 -11.60 -12.03 19.66
N VAL A 228 -10.81 -13.09 19.53
CA VAL A 228 -10.97 -14.11 18.49
C VAL A 228 -12.21 -14.93 18.87
N GLY A 229 -13.28 -14.77 18.11
CA GLY A 229 -14.45 -15.63 18.17
C GLY A 229 -14.29 -16.85 17.27
N SER A 230 -15.31 -17.68 17.23
CA SER A 230 -15.37 -18.82 16.31
C SER A 230 -16.80 -19.07 15.87
N VAL A 231 -16.95 -19.46 14.61
CA VAL A 231 -18.18 -20.00 14.04
C VAL A 231 -17.80 -21.31 13.40
N SER A 232 -18.28 -22.43 13.98
CA SER A 232 -18.15 -23.84 13.54
C SER A 232 -16.85 -24.31 12.86
N THR A 233 -16.46 -23.69 11.75
CA THR A 233 -15.37 -24.06 10.84
C THR A 233 -14.24 -23.03 10.76
N TYR A 234 -14.40 -21.81 11.31
CA TYR A 234 -13.37 -20.77 11.23
C TYR A 234 -13.42 -19.78 12.41
N ASN A 235 -12.33 -19.02 12.58
CA ASN A 235 -12.25 -17.95 13.59
C ASN A 235 -12.79 -16.62 13.07
N THR A 236 -13.37 -15.81 13.96
CA THR A 236 -13.93 -14.49 13.62
C THR A 236 -13.30 -13.36 14.43
N ILE A 237 -13.26 -12.16 13.85
CA ILE A 237 -13.00 -10.93 14.61
C ILE A 237 -14.21 -10.64 15.50
N GLY A 238 -14.04 -10.69 16.82
CA GLY A 238 -15.08 -10.46 17.82
C GLY A 238 -15.77 -11.74 18.29
N LYS A 239 -16.33 -11.69 19.51
CA LYS A 239 -16.88 -12.84 20.24
C LYS A 239 -18.16 -13.41 19.62
N THR A 240 -18.93 -12.59 18.92
CA THR A 240 -20.18 -13.00 18.26
C THR A 240 -20.30 -12.37 16.89
N ALA A 241 -20.99 -13.09 16.00
CA ALA A 241 -21.37 -12.66 14.66
C ALA A 241 -22.15 -11.32 14.65
N PHE A 242 -22.75 -10.87 15.75
CA PHE A 242 -23.73 -9.77 15.70
C PHE A 242 -23.37 -8.54 16.56
N SER A 243 -22.24 -8.53 17.26
CA SER A 243 -21.89 -7.39 18.13
C SER A 243 -20.40 -7.11 18.23
N GLU A 244 -20.08 -5.89 18.71
CA GLU A 244 -18.75 -5.46 19.13
C GLU A 244 -18.42 -5.92 20.57
N ASN A 245 -19.20 -6.83 21.15
CA ASN A 245 -19.02 -7.26 22.54
C ASN A 245 -17.62 -7.83 22.78
N GLY A 246 -16.96 -7.28 23.81
CA GLY A 246 -15.59 -7.63 24.17
C GLY A 246 -14.51 -6.93 23.35
N MET A 247 -14.87 -6.14 22.32
CA MET A 247 -13.89 -5.28 21.65
C MET A 247 -13.59 -4.06 22.51
N THR A 248 -12.32 -3.81 22.78
CA THR A 248 -11.87 -2.66 23.58
C THR A 248 -11.07 -1.71 22.71
N ARG A 249 -11.39 -0.42 22.75
CA ARG A 249 -10.67 0.58 21.96
C ARG A 249 -9.29 0.81 22.57
N VAL A 250 -8.25 0.79 21.73
CA VAL A 250 -6.90 1.17 22.15
C VAL A 250 -6.90 2.66 22.52
N PRO A 251 -6.32 3.07 23.66
CA PRO A 251 -6.28 4.47 24.06
C PRO A 251 -5.66 5.36 22.98
N ASN A 252 -6.20 6.58 22.81
CA ASN A 252 -5.73 7.57 21.84
C ASN A 252 -5.68 7.09 20.38
N SER A 253 -6.50 6.10 20.02
CA SER A 253 -6.50 5.52 18.67
C SER A 253 -7.47 6.14 17.68
N THR A 254 -8.37 7.04 18.11
CA THR A 254 -9.30 7.70 17.20
C THR A 254 -8.53 8.66 16.30
N SER A 255 -8.46 8.33 15.02
CA SER A 255 -7.80 9.14 14.00
C SER A 255 -8.75 9.47 12.85
N SER A 256 -8.55 10.62 12.22
CA SER A 256 -9.12 10.94 10.91
C SER A 256 -8.35 10.30 9.75
N SER A 257 -7.21 9.64 9.99
CA SER A 257 -6.33 9.06 8.97
C SER A 257 -6.08 7.57 9.17
N TYR A 258 -5.95 6.85 8.05
CA TYR A 258 -5.58 5.44 8.06
C TYR A 258 -4.14 5.23 8.54
N GLU A 259 -3.22 6.11 8.16
CA GLU A 259 -1.78 5.99 8.47
C GLU A 259 -1.50 5.99 9.97
N GLU A 260 -2.21 6.83 10.72
CA GLU A 260 -2.10 6.85 12.19
C GLU A 260 -2.64 5.57 12.81
N ALA A 261 -3.81 5.11 12.36
CA ALA A 261 -4.38 3.84 12.82
C ALA A 261 -3.47 2.64 12.48
N LEU A 262 -2.83 2.63 11.30
CA LEU A 262 -1.89 1.61 10.89
C LEU A 262 -0.64 1.59 11.77
N ASN A 263 -0.11 2.77 12.14
CA ASN A 263 1.03 2.86 13.04
C ASN A 263 0.70 2.36 14.45
N ILE A 264 -0.49 2.63 14.95
CA ILE A 264 -0.96 2.10 16.24
C ILE A 264 -1.15 0.59 16.15
N LEU A 265 -1.78 0.08 15.07
CA LEU A 265 -1.96 -1.35 14.84
C LEU A 265 -0.61 -2.09 14.91
N LYS A 266 0.41 -1.61 14.19
CA LYS A 266 1.75 -2.23 14.19
C LYS A 266 2.35 -2.32 15.59
N LYS A 267 2.26 -1.23 16.37
CA LYS A 267 2.72 -1.21 17.77
C LYS A 267 1.97 -2.20 18.65
N GLU A 268 0.67 -2.37 18.45
CA GLU A 268 -0.09 -3.37 19.21
C GLU A 268 0.27 -4.81 18.81
N ILE A 269 0.53 -5.06 17.52
CA ILE A 269 0.98 -6.38 17.04
C ILE A 269 2.37 -6.73 17.63
N GLU A 270 3.29 -5.76 17.68
CA GLU A 270 4.61 -5.95 18.28
C GLU A 270 4.54 -6.35 19.76
N LYS A 271 3.54 -5.86 20.51
CA LYS A 271 3.34 -6.24 21.92
C LYS A 271 2.87 -7.68 22.13
N MET A 272 2.38 -8.34 21.08
CA MET A 272 1.94 -9.73 21.13
C MET A 272 3.09 -10.73 20.94
N SER A 273 4.26 -10.25 20.49
CA SER A 273 5.46 -11.05 20.20
C SER A 273 6.32 -11.20 21.46
#